data_AF-A0A821ZAU6-F1
#
_entry.id   AF-A0A821ZAU6-F1
#
_cell.length_a   1.000
_cell.length_b   1.000
_cell.length_c   1.000
_cell.angle_alpha   90.00
_cell.angle_beta   90.00
_cell.angle_gamma   90.00
#
_symmetry.space_group_name_H-M   'P 1'
#
loop_
_entity.id
_entity.type
_entity.pdbx_description
1 polymer ?
#
loop_
_entity_poly.entity_id
_entity_poly.type
_entity_poly.pdbx_seq_one_letter_code
_entity_poly.pdbx_strand_id
1 'polypeptide(L)'
;TPHLSSMAAFGSTEFEFQRFGRTVQVPDADIAKVMYYLDCVCTVIEYNDNNIRRYRNYSNWRNMSDEEDRFIFLLALALSPDELEDKVFFNAPALCPDSSNQFYEIGQVRRQIMVVQSIIIGGQSRQVKKIMAYKQVWMRANYYEPMQRLAFRFSPAGQRQEALMRSAACTIS
;
A
#
# COMPACT_ATOMS: atom_id res chain seq x y z
N THR A 1 -16.34 6.55 -60.80
CA THR A 1 -15.30 6.74 -59.77
C THR A 1 -15.99 6.92 -58.42
N PRO A 2 -16.10 5.88 -57.57
CA PRO A 2 -16.61 6.05 -56.21
C PRO A 2 -15.45 6.28 -55.24
N HIS A 3 -15.51 7.37 -54.48
CA HIS A 3 -14.59 7.66 -53.38
C HIS A 3 -15.08 6.91 -52.15
N LEU A 4 -14.46 5.76 -51.86
CA LEU A 4 -14.54 5.12 -50.55
C LEU A 4 -13.80 6.01 -49.53
N SER A 5 -14.50 6.60 -48.59
CA SER A 5 -13.89 7.01 -47.32
C SER A 5 -14.28 5.98 -46.26
N SER A 6 -13.39 4.99 -46.13
CA SER A 6 -13.25 4.13 -44.97
C SER A 6 -12.93 5.00 -43.75
N MET A 7 -13.86 5.12 -42.81
CA MET A 7 -13.53 5.54 -41.46
C MET A 7 -13.33 4.28 -40.63
N ALA A 8 -12.05 3.97 -40.38
CA ALA A 8 -11.65 2.98 -39.41
C ALA A 8 -12.32 3.29 -38.07
N ALA A 9 -13.18 2.37 -37.63
CA ALA A 9 -13.54 2.28 -36.23
C ALA A 9 -12.23 2.06 -35.47
N PHE A 10 -11.77 3.08 -34.76
CA PHE A 10 -10.73 2.92 -33.75
C PHE A 10 -11.31 1.96 -32.72
N GLY A 11 -10.86 0.71 -32.78
CA GLY A 11 -11.15 -0.29 -31.77
C GLY A 11 -10.65 0.21 -30.43
N SER A 12 -11.54 0.80 -29.64
CA SER A 12 -11.40 0.89 -28.20
C SER A 12 -11.37 -0.54 -27.69
N THR A 13 -10.17 -1.11 -27.67
CA THR A 13 -9.92 -2.33 -26.92
C THR A 13 -9.93 -1.90 -25.45
N GLU A 14 -11.13 -1.72 -24.90
CA GLU A 14 -11.35 -1.81 -23.45
C GLU A 14 -10.90 -3.21 -23.06
N PHE A 15 -9.64 -3.33 -22.67
CA PHE A 15 -9.19 -4.53 -22.00
C PHE A 15 -9.94 -4.59 -20.67
N GLU A 16 -10.86 -5.54 -20.57
CA GLU A 16 -11.73 -5.78 -19.43
C GLU A 16 -10.90 -6.32 -18.26
N PHE A 17 -10.13 -5.43 -17.63
CA PHE A 17 -9.55 -5.71 -16.34
C PHE A 17 -10.68 -5.87 -15.32
N GLN A 18 -10.79 -7.04 -14.70
CA GLN A 18 -11.60 -7.20 -13.50
C GLN A 18 -10.90 -6.41 -12.39
N ARG A 19 -11.40 -5.20 -12.18
CA ARG A 19 -10.99 -4.31 -11.10
C ARG A 19 -11.54 -4.88 -9.79
N PHE A 20 -10.68 -5.03 -8.80
CA PHE A 20 -11.08 -5.42 -7.46
C PHE A 20 -10.78 -4.32 -6.46
N GLY A 21 -11.62 -4.17 -5.45
CA GLY A 21 -11.40 -3.23 -4.37
C GLY A 21 -12.70 -2.63 -3.88
N ARG A 22 -12.57 -1.84 -2.82
CA ARG A 22 -13.64 -1.01 -2.28
C ARG A 22 -13.05 0.36 -2.03
N THR A 23 -13.85 1.40 -2.19
CA THR A 23 -13.50 2.72 -1.68
C THR A 23 -13.47 2.65 -0.15
N VAL A 24 -12.37 3.08 0.44
CA VAL A 24 -12.19 3.08 1.89
C VAL A 24 -11.78 4.47 2.34
N GLN A 25 -12.25 4.86 3.52
CA GLN A 25 -11.71 6.00 4.24
C GLN A 25 -10.71 5.47 5.26
N VAL A 26 -9.45 5.87 5.11
CA VAL A 26 -8.38 5.53 6.04
C VAL A 26 -8.33 6.64 7.10
N PRO A 27 -8.33 6.30 8.41
CA PRO A 27 -8.17 7.30 9.45
C PRO A 27 -6.90 8.13 9.27
N ASP A 28 -6.97 9.42 9.61
CA ASP A 28 -5.82 10.32 9.54
C ASP A 28 -4.88 10.13 10.75
N ALA A 29 -4.28 8.95 10.83
CA ALA A 29 -3.30 8.56 11.82
C ALA A 29 -2.17 7.77 11.14
N ASP A 30 -0.93 8.03 11.51
CA ASP A 30 0.23 7.43 10.83
C ASP A 30 0.22 5.91 10.87
N ILE A 31 -0.09 5.33 12.03
CA ILE A 31 -0.24 3.88 12.18
C ILE A 31 -1.39 3.35 11.31
N ALA A 32 -2.55 4.01 11.30
CA ALA A 32 -3.67 3.56 10.47
C ALA A 32 -3.32 3.53 8.98
N LYS A 33 -2.59 4.54 8.50
CA LYS A 33 -2.10 4.62 7.12
C LYS A 33 -1.11 3.50 6.79
N VAL A 34 -0.17 3.21 7.70
CA VAL A 34 0.78 2.10 7.53
C VAL A 34 0.08 0.74 7.60
N MET A 35 -0.90 0.55 8.50
CA MET A 35 -1.71 -0.66 8.55
C MET A 35 -2.52 -0.87 7.25
N TYR A 36 -3.03 0.22 6.65
CA TYR A 36 -3.71 0.17 5.36
C TYR A 36 -2.74 -0.17 4.22
N TYR A 37 -1.52 0.35 4.24
CA TYR A 37 -0.47 -0.08 3.33
C TYR A 37 -0.22 -1.59 3.44
N LEU A 38 -0.05 -2.11 4.66
CA LEU A 38 0.13 -3.55 4.91
C LEU A 38 -1.07 -4.39 4.44
N ASP A 39 -2.30 -3.87 4.57
CA ASP A 39 -3.51 -4.47 4.02
C ASP A 39 -3.44 -4.62 2.50
N CYS A 40 -2.92 -3.61 1.81
CA CYS A 40 -2.71 -3.65 0.36
C CYS A 40 -1.62 -4.67 -0.02
N VAL A 41 -0.49 -4.69 0.70
CA VAL A 41 0.58 -5.69 0.49
C VAL A 41 0.03 -7.11 0.63
N CYS A 42 -0.67 -7.38 1.73
CA CYS A 42 -1.24 -8.71 2.00
C CYS A 42 -2.46 -9.05 1.11
N THR A 43 -2.88 -8.15 0.23
CA THR A 43 -3.87 -8.41 -0.83
C THR A 43 -3.20 -8.89 -2.11
N VAL A 44 -1.99 -8.39 -2.41
CA VAL A 44 -1.23 -8.75 -3.61
C VAL A 44 -0.35 -9.98 -3.45
N ILE A 45 0.12 -10.27 -2.24
CA ILE A 45 0.97 -11.44 -1.96
C ILE A 45 0.39 -12.34 -0.87
N GLU A 46 0.80 -13.61 -0.91
CA GLU A 46 0.58 -14.53 0.20
C GLU A 46 1.47 -14.17 1.40
N TYR A 47 0.83 -13.73 2.47
CA TYR A 47 1.49 -13.45 3.74
C TYR A 47 0.68 -14.08 4.87
N ASN A 48 1.12 -15.26 5.32
CA ASN A 48 0.38 -16.10 6.28
C ASN A 48 1.05 -16.15 7.67
N ASP A 49 1.84 -15.15 8.01
CA ASP A 49 2.51 -15.11 9.32
C ASP A 49 1.50 -14.81 10.44
N ASN A 50 1.72 -15.39 11.62
CA ASN A 50 0.83 -15.23 12.77
C ASN A 50 0.63 -13.73 13.09
N ASN A 51 -0.61 -13.34 13.38
CA ASN A 51 -1.07 -11.98 13.71
C ASN A 51 -1.15 -10.94 12.58
N ILE A 52 -0.76 -11.26 11.33
CA ILE A 52 -0.83 -10.28 10.22
C ILE A 52 -2.23 -9.66 10.05
N ARG A 53 -3.29 -10.44 10.33
CA ARG A 53 -4.69 -9.97 10.28
C ARG A 53 -4.96 -8.80 11.23
N ARG A 54 -4.34 -8.78 12.41
CA ARG A 54 -4.49 -7.71 13.40
C ARG A 54 -3.78 -6.44 12.92
N TYR A 55 -2.57 -6.60 12.39
CA TYR A 55 -1.71 -5.49 11.95
C TYR A 55 -2.11 -4.85 10.62
N ARG A 56 -3.06 -5.45 9.89
CA ARG A 56 -3.69 -4.84 8.70
C ARG A 56 -5.07 -4.24 8.96
N ASN A 57 -5.62 -4.38 10.17
CA ASN A 57 -6.93 -3.84 10.52
C ASN A 57 -6.84 -2.35 10.90
N TYR A 58 -6.62 -1.49 9.90
CA TYR A 58 -6.47 -0.05 10.09
C TYR A 58 -7.68 0.64 10.73
N SER A 59 -8.88 0.06 10.62
CA SER A 59 -10.07 0.59 11.32
C SER A 59 -9.97 0.47 12.84
N ASN A 60 -9.12 -0.44 13.33
CA ASN A 60 -8.95 -0.74 14.75
C ASN A 60 -7.60 -0.22 15.31
N TRP A 61 -6.96 0.74 14.63
CA TRP A 61 -5.63 1.24 14.98
C TRP A 61 -5.51 1.77 16.41
N ARG A 62 -6.59 2.33 16.98
CA ARG A 62 -6.60 2.88 18.35
C ARG A 62 -6.41 1.83 19.44
N ASN A 63 -6.60 0.55 19.12
CA ASN A 63 -6.49 -0.56 20.06
C ASN A 63 -5.13 -1.26 20.00
N MET A 64 -4.12 -0.62 19.39
CA MET A 64 -2.74 -1.09 19.36
C MET A 64 -1.97 -0.57 20.57
N SER A 65 -1.12 -1.42 21.14
CA SER A 65 -0.13 -0.99 22.15
C SER A 65 1.08 -0.30 21.49
N ASP A 66 1.89 0.40 22.29
CA ASP A 66 3.14 1.01 21.81
C ASP A 66 4.12 -0.02 21.23
N GLU A 67 4.09 -1.26 21.73
CA GLU A 67 4.89 -2.38 21.19
C GLU A 67 4.35 -2.87 19.85
N GLU A 68 3.02 -2.98 19.72
CA GLU A 68 2.37 -3.35 18.47
C GLU A 68 2.60 -2.30 17.39
N ASP A 69 2.54 -1.02 17.74
CA ASP A 69 2.86 0.09 16.84
C ASP A 69 4.31 0.01 16.33
N ARG A 70 5.27 -0.30 17.20
CA ARG A 70 6.67 -0.53 16.79
C ARG A 70 6.80 -1.75 15.88
N PHE A 71 6.08 -2.83 16.18
CA PHE A 71 6.08 -4.01 15.34
C PHE A 71 5.50 -3.71 13.94
N ILE A 72 4.38 -2.99 13.85
CA ILE A 72 3.77 -2.54 12.59
C ILE A 72 4.78 -1.74 11.77
N PHE A 73 5.51 -0.82 12.40
CA PHE A 73 6.55 -0.03 11.74
C PHE A 73 7.70 -0.90 11.21
N LEU A 74 8.23 -1.83 12.00
CA LEU A 74 9.30 -2.74 11.56
C LEU A 74 8.83 -3.66 10.42
N LEU A 75 7.59 -4.14 10.49
CA LEU A 75 6.98 -4.95 9.44
C LEU A 75 6.85 -4.15 8.13
N ALA A 76 6.43 -2.89 8.20
CA ALA A 76 6.35 -2.01 7.04
C ALA A 76 7.72 -1.63 6.46
N LEU A 77 8.78 -1.61 7.27
CA LEU A 77 10.16 -1.49 6.78
C LEU A 77 10.59 -2.75 6.02
N ALA A 78 10.28 -3.94 6.54
CA ALA A 78 10.61 -5.20 5.89
C ALA A 78 9.81 -5.42 4.58
N LEU A 79 8.62 -4.83 4.49
CA LEU A 79 7.76 -4.82 3.32
C LEU A 79 7.78 -3.46 2.63
N SER A 80 8.94 -2.83 2.48
CA SER A 80 9.06 -1.50 1.88
C SER A 80 8.65 -1.47 0.40
N PRO A 81 8.31 -0.29 -0.16
CA PRO A 81 8.07 -0.13 -1.58
C PRO A 81 9.20 -0.69 -2.43
N ASP A 82 10.46 -0.51 -2.04
CA ASP A 82 11.63 -1.02 -2.79
C ASP A 82 11.61 -2.55 -2.94
N GLU A 83 11.02 -3.28 -1.98
CA GLU A 83 10.85 -4.72 -2.06
C GLU A 83 9.72 -5.16 -3.02
N LEU A 84 8.77 -4.26 -3.31
CA LEU A 84 7.51 -4.56 -4.00
C LEU A 84 7.37 -3.90 -5.37
N GLU A 85 8.03 -2.77 -5.57
CA GLU A 85 7.98 -1.97 -6.79
C GLU A 85 8.50 -2.75 -7.99
N ASP A 86 7.84 -2.53 -9.12
CA ASP A 86 8.07 -3.21 -10.39
C ASP A 86 7.92 -4.74 -10.36
N LYS A 87 7.47 -5.30 -9.22
CA LYS A 87 7.20 -6.73 -9.06
C LYS A 87 5.71 -7.00 -8.82
N VAL A 88 5.11 -6.29 -7.88
CA VAL A 88 3.69 -6.42 -7.50
C VAL A 88 2.99 -5.07 -7.32
N PHE A 89 3.74 -4.01 -7.03
CA PHE A 89 3.26 -2.64 -6.97
C PHE A 89 3.84 -1.86 -8.16
N PHE A 90 3.00 -1.17 -8.92
CA PHE A 90 3.40 -0.47 -10.14
C PHE A 90 2.92 0.97 -10.11
N ASN A 91 3.85 1.91 -10.29
CA ASN A 91 3.52 3.31 -10.50
C ASN A 91 2.95 3.51 -11.91
N ALA A 92 1.66 3.23 -12.07
CA ALA A 92 0.95 3.26 -13.34
C ALA A 92 -0.33 4.10 -13.21
N PRO A 93 -0.23 5.44 -13.20
CA PRO A 93 -1.39 6.33 -13.04
C PRO A 93 -2.49 6.11 -14.09
N ALA A 94 -2.13 5.68 -15.30
CA ALA A 94 -3.07 5.35 -16.37
C ALA A 94 -4.00 4.17 -16.03
N LEU A 95 -3.57 3.29 -15.11
CA LEU A 95 -4.38 2.20 -14.57
C LEU A 95 -5.19 2.63 -13.33
N CYS A 96 -5.12 3.90 -12.92
CA CYS A 96 -5.86 4.41 -11.78
C CYS A 96 -6.75 5.61 -12.19
N PRO A 97 -7.73 5.45 -13.10
CA PRO A 97 -8.51 6.60 -13.57
C PRO A 97 -9.28 7.28 -12.42
N ASP A 98 -10.03 6.49 -11.66
CA ASP A 98 -11.03 6.99 -10.69
C ASP A 98 -10.56 6.89 -9.23
N SER A 99 -9.34 6.38 -9.01
CA SER A 99 -8.79 6.11 -7.68
C SER A 99 -7.32 6.50 -7.59
N SER A 100 -6.76 6.49 -6.39
CA SER A 100 -5.32 6.69 -6.17
C SER A 100 -4.53 5.37 -6.25
N ASN A 101 -5.21 4.22 -6.16
CA ASN A 101 -4.68 2.89 -6.39
C ASN A 101 -5.77 1.92 -6.89
N GLN A 102 -5.36 0.85 -7.58
CA GLN A 102 -6.27 -0.15 -8.15
C GLN A 102 -5.64 -1.54 -8.15
N PHE A 103 -6.41 -2.57 -7.79
CA PHE A 103 -5.97 -3.97 -7.83
C PHE A 103 -6.42 -4.69 -9.10
N TYR A 104 -5.59 -5.64 -9.56
CA TYR A 104 -5.75 -6.41 -10.78
C TYR A 104 -5.36 -7.89 -10.61
N GLU A 105 -6.03 -8.79 -11.34
CA GLU A 105 -5.63 -10.19 -11.45
C GLU A 105 -4.44 -10.36 -12.41
N ILE A 106 -3.53 -11.27 -12.08
CA ILE A 106 -2.24 -11.48 -12.80
C ILE A 106 -2.46 -11.82 -14.29
N GLY A 107 -3.51 -12.58 -14.60
CA GLY A 107 -3.80 -13.03 -15.97
C GLY A 107 -4.09 -11.89 -16.95
N GLN A 108 -4.49 -10.71 -16.46
CA GLN A 108 -5.03 -9.64 -17.29
C GLN A 108 -3.99 -8.59 -17.72
N VAL A 109 -2.85 -8.48 -17.01
CA VAL A 109 -1.87 -7.40 -17.21
C VAL A 109 -0.70 -7.81 -18.13
N ARG A 110 -0.73 -9.05 -18.65
CA ARG A 110 0.35 -9.68 -19.44
C ARG A 110 0.83 -8.91 -20.68
N ARG A 111 0.13 -7.86 -21.13
CA ARG A 111 0.54 -7.04 -22.30
C ARG A 111 1.18 -5.69 -21.94
N GLN A 112 1.08 -5.23 -20.69
CA GLN A 112 1.61 -3.93 -20.26
C GLN A 112 2.68 -4.06 -19.17
N ILE A 113 2.64 -5.14 -18.39
CA ILE A 113 3.53 -5.35 -17.24
C ILE A 113 3.89 -6.83 -17.15
N MET A 114 5.19 -7.12 -17.01
CA MET A 114 5.67 -8.48 -16.76
C MET A 114 5.42 -8.82 -15.28
N VAL A 115 4.45 -9.70 -15.00
CA VAL A 115 4.12 -10.10 -13.63
C VAL A 115 4.81 -11.41 -13.29
N VAL A 116 5.57 -11.40 -12.20
CA VAL A 116 6.22 -12.60 -11.63
C VAL A 116 5.21 -13.42 -10.82
N GLN A 117 5.37 -14.75 -10.81
CA GLN A 117 4.49 -15.64 -10.03
C GLN A 117 4.81 -15.62 -8.52
N SER A 118 6.05 -15.26 -8.16
CA SER A 118 6.51 -15.17 -6.79
C SER A 118 7.59 -14.10 -6.65
N ILE A 119 7.70 -13.51 -5.47
CA ILE A 119 8.78 -12.59 -5.09
C ILE A 119 9.49 -13.09 -3.84
N ILE A 120 10.77 -12.75 -3.69
CA ILE A 120 11.54 -13.04 -2.48
C ILE A 120 11.50 -11.80 -1.60
N ILE A 121 11.00 -11.93 -0.38
CA ILE A 121 11.04 -10.88 0.65
C ILE A 121 11.56 -11.51 1.95
N GLY A 122 12.57 -10.88 2.56
CA GLY A 122 13.15 -11.39 3.81
C GLY A 122 13.68 -12.83 3.68
N GLY A 123 14.18 -13.21 2.51
CA GLY A 123 14.65 -14.58 2.22
C GLY A 123 13.55 -15.63 2.01
N GLN A 124 12.28 -15.25 2.06
CA GLN A 124 11.15 -16.15 1.85
C GLN A 124 10.47 -15.87 0.51
N SER A 125 10.19 -16.94 -0.23
CA SER A 125 9.38 -16.85 -1.44
C SER A 125 7.90 -16.65 -1.07
N ARG A 126 7.29 -15.60 -1.61
CA ARG A 126 5.89 -15.23 -1.41
C ARG A 126 5.17 -15.30 -2.75
N GLN A 127 4.06 -16.04 -2.80
CA GLN A 127 3.26 -16.14 -4.02
C GLN A 127 2.55 -14.82 -4.31
N VAL A 128 2.55 -14.40 -5.57
CA VAL A 128 1.78 -13.26 -6.04
C VAL A 128 0.35 -13.73 -6.31
N LYS A 129 -0.62 -13.04 -5.75
CA LYS A 129 -2.07 -13.29 -5.93
C LYS A 129 -2.69 -12.29 -6.87
N LYS A 130 -2.29 -11.03 -6.76
CA LYS A 130 -2.79 -9.87 -7.51
C LYS A 130 -1.62 -8.90 -7.72
N ILE A 131 -1.84 -7.88 -8.54
CA ILE A 131 -0.96 -6.71 -8.56
C ILE A 131 -1.74 -5.46 -8.17
N MET A 132 -1.01 -4.41 -7.81
CA MET A 132 -1.57 -3.11 -7.53
C MET A 132 -0.90 -2.05 -8.40
N ALA A 133 -1.72 -1.29 -9.14
CA ALA A 133 -1.28 -0.03 -9.70
C ALA A 133 -1.55 1.10 -8.69
N TYR A 134 -0.70 2.13 -8.69
CA TYR A 134 -0.87 3.27 -7.81
C TYR A 134 -0.44 4.58 -8.48
N LYS A 135 -0.97 5.70 -7.99
CA LYS A 135 -0.48 7.06 -8.24
C LYS A 135 0.49 7.46 -7.13
N GLN A 136 1.56 8.20 -7.41
CA GLN A 136 2.56 8.60 -6.40
C GLN A 136 1.96 9.22 -5.13
N VAL A 137 0.87 9.97 -5.27
CA VAL A 137 0.10 10.54 -4.14
C VAL A 137 -0.35 9.48 -3.13
N TRP A 138 -0.75 8.28 -3.58
CA TRP A 138 -1.14 7.18 -2.71
C TRP A 138 0.03 6.67 -1.89
N MET A 139 1.17 6.42 -2.54
CA MET A 139 2.36 5.87 -1.87
C MET A 139 2.91 6.87 -0.85
N ARG A 140 2.96 8.16 -1.24
CA ARG A 140 3.38 9.22 -0.33
C ARG A 140 2.47 9.32 0.89
N ALA A 141 1.16 9.32 0.70
CA ALA A 141 0.19 9.49 1.78
C ALA A 141 0.09 8.28 2.71
N ASN A 142 0.27 7.05 2.20
CA ASN A 142 0.04 5.82 2.96
C ASN A 142 1.31 5.11 3.42
N TYR A 143 2.47 5.45 2.85
CA TYR A 143 3.76 4.88 3.24
C TYR A 143 4.77 5.96 3.62
N TYR A 144 5.28 6.75 2.67
CA TYR A 144 6.48 7.57 2.91
C TYR A 144 6.31 8.60 4.03
N GLU A 145 5.24 9.40 3.99
CA GLU A 145 5.00 10.42 5.00
C GLU A 145 4.70 9.83 6.40
N PRO A 146 3.79 8.84 6.54
CA PRO A 146 3.60 8.15 7.82
C PRO A 146 4.87 7.49 8.35
N MET A 147 5.63 6.79 7.51
CA MET A 147 6.87 6.12 7.92
C MET A 147 7.92 7.12 8.38
N GLN A 148 8.02 8.28 7.74
CA GLN A 148 8.93 9.35 8.18
C GLN A 148 8.56 9.88 9.57
N ARG A 149 7.26 10.14 9.82
CA ARG A 149 6.78 10.61 11.12
C ARG A 149 6.93 9.55 12.21
N LEU A 150 6.66 8.29 11.89
CA LEU A 150 6.87 7.16 12.81
C LEU A 150 8.35 6.92 13.11
N ALA A 151 9.23 7.05 12.12
CA ALA A 151 10.68 6.96 12.34
C ALA A 151 11.15 8.02 13.34
N PHE A 152 10.64 9.25 13.24
CA PHE A 152 10.88 10.27 14.25
C PHE A 152 10.30 9.87 15.61
N ARG A 153 9.02 9.46 15.65
CA ARG A 153 8.31 9.01 16.87
C ARG A 153 9.11 7.95 17.64
N PHE A 154 9.63 6.95 16.94
CA PHE A 154 10.36 5.84 17.55
C PHE A 154 11.84 6.11 17.78
N SER A 155 12.38 7.22 17.27
CA SER A 155 13.76 7.64 17.54
C SER A 155 13.94 8.05 19.01
N PRO A 156 15.18 8.01 19.54
CA PRO A 156 15.47 8.54 20.88
C PRO A 156 15.06 9.99 21.07
N ALA A 157 15.12 10.82 20.01
CA ALA A 157 14.71 12.21 20.08
C ALA A 157 13.18 12.36 20.21
N GLY A 158 12.41 11.64 19.38
CA GLY A 158 10.95 11.64 19.45
C GLY A 158 10.42 11.14 20.78
N GLN A 159 10.97 10.03 21.30
CA GLN A 159 10.57 9.49 22.60
C GLN A 159 10.85 10.46 23.75
N ARG A 160 11.97 11.17 23.73
CA ARG A 160 12.25 12.23 24.72
C ARG A 160 11.25 13.37 24.63
N GLN A 161 10.92 13.81 23.42
CA GLN A 161 9.94 14.88 23.22
C GLN A 161 8.55 14.48 23.71
N GLU A 162 8.09 13.26 23.43
CA GLU A 162 6.82 12.75 23.94
C GLU A 162 6.80 12.67 25.48
N ALA A 163 7.89 12.21 26.10
CA ALA A 163 8.01 12.16 27.55
C ALA A 163 7.91 13.56 28.18
N LEU A 164 8.58 14.56 27.58
CA LEU A 164 8.50 15.96 28.03
C LEU A 164 7.10 16.56 27.88
N MET A 165 6.41 16.27 26.78
CA MET A 165 5.03 16.74 26.57
C MET A 165 4.06 16.12 27.60
N ARG A 166 4.23 14.83 27.91
CA ARG A 166 3.43 14.14 28.93
C ARG A 166 3.67 14.71 30.34
N SER A 167 4.92 15.02 30.69
CA SER A 167 5.22 15.60 32.01
C SER A 167 4.69 17.04 32.13
N ALA A 168 4.80 17.85 31.07
CA ALA A 168 4.24 19.21 31.04
C ALA A 168 2.71 19.21 31.20
N ALA A 169 2.01 18.29 30.53
CA ALA A 169 0.56 18.15 30.66
C ALA A 169 0.10 17.79 32.09
N CYS A 170 0.88 16.97 32.81
CA CYS A 170 0.60 16.58 34.18
C CYS A 170 0.84 17.73 35.20
N THR A 171 1.64 18.73 34.83
CA THR A 171 2.01 19.85 35.72
C THR A 171 0.99 21.02 35.66
N ILE A 172 0.07 21.01 34.69
CA ILE A 172 -0.92 22.07 34.46
C ILE A 172 -2.32 21.68 35.01
N SER A 173 -2.46 20.49 35.59
CA SER A 173 -3.70 19.99 36.24
C SER A 173 -3.64 20.16 37.75
#